data_AF-A0A836R7X1-F1
#
_entry.id   AF-A0A836R7X1-F1
#
_cell.length_a   1.000
_cell.length_b   1.000
_cell.length_c   1.000
_cell.angle_alpha   90.00
_cell.angle_beta   90.00
_cell.angle_gamma   90.00
#
_symmetry.space_group_name_H-M   'P 1'
#
loop_
_entity.id
_entity.type
_entity.pdbx_description
1 polymer ?
#
loop_
_entity_poly.entity_id
_entity_poly.type
_entity_poly.pdbx_seq_one_letter_code
_entity_poly.pdbx_strand_id
1 'polypeptide(L)'
;MSSSIISKVIKRDGRVVPFDKSRIERAIWRATESVGEGSRALARKLADEVTRILEEEYGRKKQIPHVEEIQDIVEKTLVNNGLYEVAKAYILYRQQRSEIREIKKMLGVVDDMKLSVNAVTVLKNRYLLRDDSGRIIETPKQMLSRVARHVGLVDIFYYPEVHDKAGKQPPRIVEKVTYELKNAKINKHDFEMLKR
;
A
#
# COMPACT_ATOMS: atom_id res chain seq x y z
N MET A 1 2.30 28.84 -2.54
CA MET A 1 1.76 27.48 -2.74
C MET A 1 1.97 27.12 -4.21
N SER A 2 2.96 26.28 -4.51
CA SER A 2 3.16 25.79 -5.88
C SER A 2 2.02 24.84 -6.20
N SER A 3 1.17 25.21 -7.17
CA SER A 3 0.14 24.33 -7.70
C SER A 3 0.83 23.19 -8.43
N SER A 4 0.78 21.98 -7.87
CA SER A 4 1.46 20.84 -8.48
C SER A 4 0.77 20.48 -9.79
N ILE A 5 1.54 20.55 -10.89
CA ILE A 5 1.03 20.36 -12.26
C ILE A 5 0.65 18.89 -12.49
N ILE A 6 1.31 17.96 -11.77
CA ILE A 6 1.04 16.53 -11.84
C ILE A 6 -0.06 16.15 -10.84
N SER A 7 -1.23 15.81 -11.37
CA SER A 7 -2.40 15.42 -10.56
C SER A 7 -2.67 13.92 -10.54
N LYS A 8 -2.09 13.15 -11.48
CA LYS A 8 -2.41 11.73 -11.70
C LYS A 8 -1.17 10.90 -12.00
N VAL A 9 -1.25 9.60 -11.76
CA VAL A 9 -0.22 8.59 -12.05
C VAL A 9 -0.87 7.33 -12.60
N ILE A 10 -0.24 6.71 -13.61
CA ILE A 10 -0.62 5.40 -14.13
C ILE A 10 0.07 4.31 -13.30
N LYS A 11 -0.72 3.42 -12.70
CA LYS A 11 -0.24 2.24 -11.97
C LYS A 11 0.16 1.13 -12.93
N ARG A 12 0.92 0.15 -12.43
CA ARG A 12 1.37 -1.04 -13.19
C ARG A 12 0.26 -1.85 -13.85
N ASP A 13 -0.93 -1.82 -13.25
CA ASP A 13 -2.13 -2.49 -13.76
C ASP A 13 -2.94 -1.59 -14.71
N GLY A 14 -2.38 -0.46 -15.15
CA GLY A 14 -3.02 0.52 -16.02
C GLY A 14 -3.95 1.50 -15.31
N ARG A 15 -4.27 1.29 -14.02
CA ARG A 15 -5.19 2.18 -13.31
C ARG A 15 -4.61 3.58 -13.14
N VAL A 16 -5.41 4.59 -13.41
CA VAL A 16 -5.06 5.99 -13.15
C VAL A 16 -5.51 6.37 -11.75
N VAL A 17 -4.58 6.84 -10.91
CA VAL A 17 -4.86 7.27 -9.53
C VAL A 17 -4.34 8.68 -9.28
N PRO A 18 -4.84 9.40 -8.26
CA PRO A 18 -4.28 10.69 -7.88
C PRO A 18 -2.79 10.59 -7.53
N PHE A 19 -2.01 11.58 -7.95
CA PHE A 19 -0.62 11.74 -7.54
C PHE A 19 -0.56 12.08 -6.05
N ASP A 20 0.34 11.43 -5.32
CA ASP A 20 0.56 11.66 -3.90
C ASP A 20 2.06 11.64 -3.61
N LYS A 21 2.66 12.83 -3.52
CA LYS A 21 4.07 13.05 -3.18
C LYS A 21 4.47 12.34 -1.89
N SER A 22 3.58 12.24 -0.91
CA SER A 22 3.90 11.61 0.38
C SER A 22 4.27 10.13 0.22
N ARG A 23 3.86 9.48 -0.88
CA ARG A 23 4.30 8.11 -1.22
C ARG A 23 5.77 8.05 -1.62
N ILE A 24 6.26 9.05 -2.36
CA ILE A 24 7.66 9.16 -2.76
C ILE A 24 8.51 9.42 -1.52
N GLU A 25 8.13 10.41 -0.72
CA GLU A 25 8.80 10.75 0.53
C GLU A 25 8.90 9.54 1.48
N ARG A 26 7.80 8.80 1.68
CA ARG A 26 7.81 7.58 2.52
C ARG A 26 8.72 6.49 1.96
N ALA A 27 8.79 6.34 0.63
CA ALA A 27 9.62 5.32 0.01
C ALA A 27 11.11 5.68 0.16
N ILE A 28 11.48 6.94 -0.06
CA ILE A 28 12.84 7.46 0.16
C ILE A 28 13.20 7.35 1.65
N TRP A 29 12.32 7.76 2.55
CA TRP A 29 12.53 7.63 4.00
C TRP A 29 12.84 6.19 4.41
N ARG A 30 12.10 5.21 3.91
CA ARG A 30 12.36 3.79 4.24
C ARG A 30 13.70 3.31 3.70
N ALA A 31 14.09 3.77 2.52
CA ALA A 31 15.39 3.43 1.95
C ALA A 31 16.53 4.04 2.79
N THR A 32 16.44 5.32 3.15
CA THR A 32 17.46 5.99 3.97
C THR A 32 17.54 5.43 5.38
N GLU A 33 16.39 5.08 5.98
CA GLU A 33 16.29 4.41 7.28
C GLU A 33 16.95 3.03 7.25
N SER A 34 16.79 2.27 6.17
CA SER A 34 17.36 0.91 6.05
C SER A 34 18.89 0.87 6.02
N VAL A 35 19.53 1.96 5.62
CA VAL A 35 21.00 2.09 5.57
C VAL A 35 21.56 2.93 6.73
N GLY A 36 20.70 3.44 7.62
CA GLY A 36 21.12 4.24 8.78
C GLY A 36 21.49 5.70 8.47
N GLU A 37 21.23 6.18 7.25
CA GLU A 37 21.59 7.54 6.78
C GLU A 37 20.38 8.50 6.77
N GLY A 38 19.26 8.10 7.36
CA GLY A 38 17.97 8.79 7.19
C GLY A 38 17.71 9.96 8.13
N SER A 39 17.36 11.12 7.55
CA SER A 39 16.51 12.12 8.20
C SER A 39 15.21 12.35 7.42
N ARG A 40 14.12 12.63 8.13
CA ARG A 40 12.83 12.97 7.50
C ARG A 40 12.94 14.22 6.62
N ALA A 41 13.77 15.17 7.03
CA ALA A 41 14.07 16.37 6.27
C ALA A 41 14.73 16.05 4.92
N LEU A 42 15.72 15.14 4.91
CA LEU A 42 16.38 14.69 3.68
C LEU A 42 15.38 14.00 2.73
N ALA A 43 14.58 13.07 3.24
CA ALA A 43 13.58 12.38 2.43
C ALA A 43 12.56 13.35 1.82
N ARG A 44 12.15 14.38 2.58
CA ARG A 44 11.26 15.44 2.10
C ARG A 44 11.92 16.24 0.97
N LYS A 45 13.16 16.70 1.17
CA LYS A 45 13.95 17.45 0.17
C LYS A 45 14.09 16.67 -1.14
N LEU A 46 14.44 15.39 -1.06
CA LEU A 46 14.57 14.53 -2.25
C LEU A 46 13.22 14.30 -2.93
N ALA A 47 12.14 14.14 -2.16
CA ALA A 47 10.80 14.03 -2.75
C ALA A 47 10.34 15.34 -3.42
N ASP A 48 10.73 16.51 -2.90
CA ASP A 48 10.52 17.79 -3.59
C ASP A 48 11.27 17.85 -4.92
N GLU A 49 12.54 17.43 -4.93
CA GLU A 49 13.36 17.38 -6.14
C GLU A 49 12.81 16.45 -7.21
N VAL A 50 12.42 15.22 -6.84
CA VAL A 50 11.75 14.27 -7.74
C VAL A 50 10.46 14.86 -8.31
N THR A 51 9.67 15.55 -7.47
CA THR A 51 8.42 16.17 -7.91
C THR A 51 8.68 17.26 -8.94
N ARG A 52 9.71 18.08 -8.74
CA ARG A 52 10.12 19.12 -9.70
C ARG A 52 10.53 18.51 -11.04
N ILE A 53 11.34 17.45 -11.04
CA ILE A 53 11.75 16.76 -12.27
C ILE A 53 10.52 16.19 -13.01
N LEU A 54 9.58 15.58 -12.29
CA LEU A 54 8.33 15.10 -12.87
C LEU A 54 7.49 16.22 -13.51
N GLU A 55 7.41 17.38 -12.86
CA GLU A 55 6.68 18.54 -13.39
C GLU A 55 7.34 19.11 -14.65
N GLU A 56 8.67 19.11 -14.72
CA GLU A 56 9.43 19.54 -15.90
C GLU A 56 9.25 18.57 -17.09
N GLU A 57 9.35 17.27 -16.84
CA GLU A 57 9.29 16.24 -17.90
C GLU A 57 7.86 15.98 -18.42
N TYR A 58 6.89 15.90 -17.53
CA TYR A 58 5.51 15.48 -17.83
C TYR A 58 4.50 16.61 -17.75
N GLY A 59 4.71 17.57 -16.84
CA GLY A 59 3.75 18.64 -16.57
C GLY A 59 3.55 19.56 -17.77
N ARG A 60 4.64 19.93 -18.45
CA ARG A 60 4.60 20.76 -19.67
C ARG A 60 3.88 20.06 -20.83
N LYS A 61 4.02 18.74 -20.93
CA LYS A 61 3.43 17.92 -22.00
C LYS A 61 1.99 17.47 -21.69
N LYS A 62 1.45 17.81 -20.50
CA LYS A 62 0.18 17.32 -19.96
C LYS A 62 0.07 15.77 -20.01
N GLN A 63 1.21 15.10 -19.84
CA GLN A 63 1.27 13.63 -19.83
C GLN A 63 1.13 13.11 -18.40
N ILE A 64 0.54 11.92 -18.26
CA ILE A 64 0.39 11.26 -16.97
C ILE A 64 1.55 10.27 -16.83
N PRO A 65 2.47 10.45 -15.87
CA PRO A 65 3.60 9.54 -15.70
C PRO A 65 3.14 8.16 -15.24
N HIS A 66 3.79 7.13 -15.75
CA HIS A 66 3.73 5.77 -15.25
C HIS A 66 4.53 5.65 -13.95
N VAL A 67 4.09 4.74 -13.06
CA VAL A 67 4.75 4.55 -11.76
C VAL A 67 6.20 4.04 -11.89
N GLU A 68 6.56 3.37 -12.99
CA GLU A 68 7.97 3.02 -13.27
C GLU A 68 8.81 4.27 -13.55
N GLU A 69 8.33 5.22 -14.34
CA GLU A 69 9.08 6.45 -14.66
C GLU A 69 9.35 7.27 -13.38
N ILE A 70 8.39 7.31 -12.45
CA ILE A 70 8.58 7.93 -11.13
C ILE A 70 9.69 7.21 -10.34
N GLN A 71 9.80 5.88 -10.44
CA GLN A 71 10.86 5.14 -9.77
C GLN A 71 12.21 5.46 -10.37
N ASP A 72 12.32 5.47 -11.70
CA ASP A 72 13.56 5.79 -12.41
C ASP A 72 14.07 7.19 -12.03
N ILE A 73 13.15 8.16 -11.90
CA ILE A 73 13.50 9.51 -11.44
C ILE A 73 13.97 9.48 -9.98
N VAL A 74 13.30 8.74 -9.09
CA VAL A 74 13.77 8.59 -7.69
C VAL A 74 15.17 8.00 -7.64
N GLU A 75 15.44 6.94 -8.40
CA GLU A 75 16.75 6.28 -8.45
C GLU A 75 17.83 7.25 -8.95
N LYS A 76 17.58 7.96 -10.06
CA LYS A 76 18.48 8.99 -10.57
C LYS A 76 18.72 10.11 -9.56
N THR A 77 17.67 10.60 -8.89
CA THR A 77 17.80 11.66 -7.88
C THR A 77 18.67 11.21 -6.70
N LEU A 78 18.52 9.97 -6.23
CA LEU A 78 19.36 9.43 -5.16
C LEU A 78 20.83 9.35 -5.59
N VAL A 79 21.10 8.82 -6.78
CA VAL A 79 22.47 8.72 -7.33
C VAL A 79 23.09 10.11 -7.53
N ASN A 80 22.36 11.06 -8.10
CA ASN A 80 22.85 12.42 -8.37
C ASN A 80 23.16 13.21 -7.09
N ASN A 81 22.52 12.86 -5.97
CA ASN A 81 22.83 13.42 -4.65
C ASN A 81 23.95 12.65 -3.91
N GLY A 82 24.62 11.70 -4.57
CA GLY A 82 25.69 10.89 -3.97
C GLY A 82 25.22 9.84 -2.97
N LEU A 83 23.91 9.57 -2.90
CA LEU A 83 23.31 8.64 -1.94
C LEU A 83 23.28 7.22 -2.50
N TYR A 84 24.45 6.69 -2.86
CA TYR A 84 24.59 5.41 -3.57
C TYR A 84 24.02 4.22 -2.79
N GLU A 85 24.31 4.13 -1.48
CA GLU A 85 23.80 3.03 -0.64
C GLU A 85 22.27 3.11 -0.47
N VAL A 86 21.72 4.33 -0.33
CA VAL A 86 20.27 4.55 -0.31
C VAL A 86 19.63 4.14 -1.64
N ALA A 87 20.22 4.52 -2.77
CA ALA A 87 19.74 4.15 -4.10
C ALA A 87 19.71 2.63 -4.27
N LYS A 88 20.81 1.95 -3.89
CA LYS A 88 20.91 0.50 -3.92
C LYS A 88 19.86 -0.17 -3.04
N ALA A 89 19.65 0.30 -1.82
CA ALA A 89 18.62 -0.21 -0.92
C ALA A 89 17.20 -0.01 -1.49
N TYR A 90 16.94 1.15 -2.10
CA TYR A 90 15.68 1.43 -2.79
C TYR A 90 15.43 0.45 -3.93
N ILE A 91 16.40 0.27 -4.84
CA ILE A 91 16.32 -0.62 -6.00
C ILE A 91 16.07 -2.06 -5.54
N LEU A 92 16.87 -2.55 -4.58
CA LEU A 92 16.76 -3.92 -4.08
C LEU A 92 15.37 -4.17 -3.45
N TYR A 93 14.87 -3.22 -2.65
CA TYR A 93 13.53 -3.33 -2.10
C TYR A 93 12.44 -3.37 -3.19
N ARG A 94 12.55 -2.55 -4.25
CA ARG A 94 11.61 -2.59 -5.38
C ARG A 94 11.66 -3.92 -6.10
N GLN A 95 12.85 -4.47 -6.33
CA GLN A 95 13.04 -5.78 -6.96
C GLN A 95 12.39 -6.90 -6.13
N GLN A 96 12.71 -6.99 -4.83
CA GLN A 96 12.07 -7.97 -3.93
C GLN A 96 10.54 -7.86 -3.94
N ARG A 97 10.00 -6.63 -3.94
CA ARG A 97 8.55 -6.41 -4.04
C ARG A 97 7.98 -6.84 -5.38
N SER A 98 8.75 -6.77 -6.47
CA SER A 98 8.36 -7.26 -7.79
C SER A 98 8.34 -8.78 -7.83
N GLU A 99 9.37 -9.43 -7.31
CA GLU A 99 9.43 -10.90 -7.18
C GLU A 99 8.25 -11.44 -6.38
N ILE A 100 7.91 -10.83 -5.23
CA ILE A 100 6.73 -11.21 -4.44
C ILE A 100 5.43 -11.11 -5.26
N ARG A 101 5.29 -10.08 -6.11
CA ARG A 101 4.09 -9.95 -6.96
C ARG A 101 4.05 -11.01 -8.04
N GLU A 102 5.19 -11.33 -8.65
CA GLU A 102 5.28 -12.40 -9.66
C GLU A 102 4.99 -13.78 -9.04
N ILE A 103 5.53 -14.08 -7.85
CA ILE A 103 5.21 -15.31 -7.12
C ILE A 103 3.70 -15.42 -6.88
N LYS A 104 3.05 -14.35 -6.42
CA LYS A 104 1.59 -14.34 -6.22
C LYS A 104 0.81 -14.53 -7.52
N LYS A 105 1.28 -13.92 -8.61
CA LYS A 105 0.71 -14.07 -9.95
C LYS A 105 0.85 -15.52 -10.45
N MET A 106 2.01 -16.16 -10.27
CA MET A 106 2.23 -17.58 -10.57
C MET A 106 1.33 -18.49 -9.73
N LEU A 107 1.03 -18.10 -8.49
CA LEU A 107 0.06 -18.81 -7.66
C LEU A 107 -1.39 -18.68 -8.17
N GLY A 108 -1.66 -17.83 -9.17
CA GLY A 108 -3.00 -17.57 -9.70
C GLY A 108 -3.84 -16.68 -8.78
N VAL A 109 -3.21 -15.94 -7.86
CA VAL A 109 -3.91 -15.09 -6.88
C VAL A 109 -3.55 -13.63 -7.11
N VAL A 110 -4.55 -12.78 -7.22
CA VAL A 110 -4.39 -11.33 -7.38
C VAL A 110 -3.87 -10.70 -6.07
N ASP A 111 -2.79 -9.91 -6.14
CA ASP A 111 -2.25 -9.20 -4.97
C ASP A 111 -3.00 -7.88 -4.70
N ASP A 112 -4.17 -7.98 -4.07
CA ASP A 112 -5.05 -6.85 -3.75
C ASP A 112 -4.95 -6.37 -2.29
N MET A 113 -4.35 -7.18 -1.41
CA MET A 113 -4.25 -6.92 0.03
C MET A 113 -2.81 -6.84 0.56
N LYS A 114 -1.79 -6.95 -0.30
CA LYS A 114 -0.36 -6.94 0.09
C LYS A 114 0.02 -7.98 1.15
N LEU A 115 -0.67 -9.12 1.18
CA LEU A 115 -0.43 -10.22 2.12
C LEU A 115 0.96 -10.85 1.92
N SER A 116 1.43 -11.63 2.91
CA SER A 116 2.63 -12.47 2.73
C SER A 116 2.38 -13.60 1.72
N VAL A 117 3.44 -14.17 1.16
CA VAL A 117 3.31 -15.32 0.25
C VAL A 117 2.64 -16.50 0.95
N ASN A 118 3.03 -16.80 2.20
CA ASN A 118 2.44 -17.87 3.00
C ASN A 118 0.93 -17.67 3.23
N ALA A 119 0.52 -16.44 3.57
CA ALA A 119 -0.89 -16.12 3.72
C ALA A 119 -1.65 -16.34 2.40
N VAL A 120 -1.10 -15.88 1.28
CA VAL A 120 -1.70 -16.11 -0.06
C VAL A 120 -1.80 -17.61 -0.37
N THR A 121 -0.78 -18.41 -0.07
CA THR A 121 -0.79 -19.87 -0.26
C THR A 121 -1.88 -20.55 0.56
N VAL A 122 -2.06 -20.15 1.82
CA VAL A 122 -3.13 -20.68 2.67
C VAL A 122 -4.51 -20.32 2.11
N LEU A 123 -4.70 -19.05 1.72
CA LEU A 123 -5.95 -18.59 1.11
C LEU A 123 -6.28 -19.37 -0.16
N LYS A 124 -5.30 -19.51 -1.06
CA LYS A 124 -5.40 -20.28 -2.31
C LYS A 124 -5.87 -21.71 -2.09
N ASN A 125 -5.30 -22.38 -1.09
CA ASN A 125 -5.50 -23.82 -0.90
C ASN A 125 -6.78 -24.14 -0.12
N ARG A 126 -7.28 -23.22 0.73
CA ARG A 126 -8.35 -23.53 1.69
C ARG A 126 -9.57 -22.63 1.61
N TYR A 127 -9.46 -21.40 1.13
CA TYR A 127 -10.48 -20.36 1.38
C TYR A 127 -11.06 -19.71 0.13
N LEU A 128 -10.24 -19.50 -0.91
CA LEU A 128 -10.70 -18.82 -2.14
C LEU A 128 -11.62 -19.74 -2.95
N LEU A 129 -12.74 -19.18 -3.42
CA LEU A 129 -13.69 -19.89 -4.28
C LEU A 129 -13.06 -20.33 -5.61
N ARG A 130 -13.59 -21.45 -6.12
CA ARG A 130 -13.22 -22.03 -7.41
C ARG A 130 -14.45 -22.24 -8.27
N ASP A 131 -14.25 -22.20 -9.59
CA ASP A 131 -15.25 -22.69 -10.54
C ASP A 131 -15.23 -24.22 -10.64
N ASP A 132 -16.15 -24.77 -11.44
CA ASP A 132 -16.27 -26.22 -11.67
C ASP A 132 -15.04 -26.83 -12.34
N SER A 133 -14.21 -26.00 -12.98
CA SER A 133 -12.92 -26.40 -13.57
C SER A 133 -11.76 -26.32 -12.57
N GLY A 134 -12.03 -25.99 -11.30
CA GLY A 134 -11.03 -25.87 -10.24
C GLY A 134 -10.19 -24.59 -10.29
N ARG A 135 -10.52 -23.63 -11.16
CA ARG A 135 -9.82 -22.34 -11.29
C ARG A 135 -10.28 -21.39 -10.20
N ILE A 136 -9.36 -20.61 -9.66
CA ILE A 136 -9.67 -19.61 -8.62
C ILE A 136 -10.42 -18.45 -9.26
N ILE A 137 -11.61 -18.15 -8.74
CA ILE A 137 -12.49 -17.08 -9.26
C ILE A 137 -12.69 -15.93 -8.26
N GLU A 138 -12.00 -15.98 -7.13
CA GLU A 138 -12.14 -15.01 -6.03
C GLU A 138 -10.78 -14.49 -5.57
N THR A 139 -10.68 -13.18 -5.30
CA THR A 139 -9.50 -12.56 -4.68
C THR A 139 -9.60 -12.55 -3.15
N PRO A 140 -8.48 -12.40 -2.41
CA PRO A 140 -8.50 -12.27 -0.95
C PRO A 140 -9.48 -11.19 -0.43
N LYS A 141 -9.55 -10.03 -1.09
CA LYS A 141 -10.50 -8.97 -0.73
C LYS A 141 -11.95 -9.40 -0.93
N GLN A 142 -12.25 -10.09 -2.03
CA GLN A 142 -13.59 -10.61 -2.30
C GLN A 142 -13.98 -11.68 -1.28
N MET A 143 -13.06 -12.58 -0.92
CA MET A 143 -13.25 -13.58 0.13
C MET A 143 -13.64 -12.94 1.46
N LEU A 144 -12.89 -11.94 1.92
CA LEU A 144 -13.22 -11.24 3.16
C LEU A 144 -14.57 -10.50 3.07
N SER A 145 -14.87 -9.91 1.92
CA SER A 145 -16.14 -9.20 1.70
C SER A 145 -17.33 -10.17 1.70
N ARG A 146 -17.15 -11.37 1.13
CA ARG A 146 -18.13 -12.46 1.18
C ARG A 146 -18.37 -12.88 2.62
N VAL A 147 -17.33 -13.13 3.41
CA VAL A 147 -17.48 -13.51 4.83
C VAL A 147 -18.18 -12.41 5.62
N ALA A 148 -17.72 -11.16 5.51
CA ALA A 148 -18.31 -10.02 6.20
C ALA A 148 -19.80 -9.85 5.88
N ARG A 149 -20.20 -10.06 4.62
CA ARG A 149 -21.62 -10.01 4.22
C ARG A 149 -22.44 -11.11 4.87
N HIS A 150 -21.96 -12.35 4.91
CA HIS A 150 -22.72 -13.46 5.52
C HIS A 150 -22.86 -13.27 7.03
N VAL A 151 -21.79 -12.83 7.71
CA VAL A 151 -21.86 -12.51 9.15
C VAL A 151 -22.85 -11.36 9.38
N GLY A 152 -22.73 -10.25 8.65
CA GLY A 152 -23.64 -9.11 8.82
C GLY A 152 -25.09 -9.42 8.46
N LEU A 153 -25.37 -10.33 7.51
CA LEU A 153 -26.73 -10.78 7.22
C LEU A 153 -27.33 -11.56 8.39
N VAL A 154 -26.56 -12.42 9.04
CA VAL A 154 -27.00 -13.11 10.27
C VAL A 154 -27.31 -12.08 11.34
N ASP A 155 -26.43 -11.09 11.53
CA ASP A 155 -26.66 -10.03 12.51
C ASP A 155 -27.99 -9.29 12.23
N ILE A 156 -28.25 -8.95 10.96
CA ILE A 156 -29.49 -8.29 10.52
C ILE A 156 -30.74 -9.14 10.78
N PHE A 157 -30.68 -10.46 10.59
CA PHE A 157 -31.86 -11.33 10.73
C PHE A 157 -32.19 -11.66 12.19
N TYR A 158 -31.19 -11.75 13.05
CA TYR A 158 -31.38 -12.26 14.42
C TYR A 158 -31.30 -11.18 15.51
N TYR A 159 -30.76 -9.99 15.21
CA TYR A 159 -30.59 -8.92 16.19
C TYR A 159 -31.31 -7.64 15.74
N PRO A 160 -32.56 -7.41 16.19
CA PRO A 160 -33.33 -6.19 15.87
C PRO A 160 -32.61 -4.88 16.26
N GLU A 161 -31.71 -4.94 17.25
CA GLU A 161 -30.84 -3.83 17.64
C GLU A 161 -29.82 -3.44 16.56
N VAL A 162 -29.49 -4.34 15.64
CA VAL A 162 -28.59 -4.08 14.50
C VAL A 162 -29.37 -3.55 13.31
N HIS A 163 -30.53 -4.13 13.01
CA HIS A 163 -31.38 -3.69 11.92
C HIS A 163 -32.87 -4.02 12.17
N ASP A 164 -33.70 -2.98 12.23
CA ASP A 164 -35.14 -3.10 12.30
C ASP A 164 -35.77 -2.58 11.00
N LYS A 165 -36.67 -3.36 10.39
CA LYS A 165 -37.29 -3.01 9.10
C LYS A 165 -38.13 -1.74 9.15
N ALA A 166 -38.65 -1.37 10.32
CA ALA A 166 -39.39 -0.14 10.54
C ALA A 166 -38.48 1.04 10.93
N GLY A 167 -37.16 0.85 10.94
CA GLY A 167 -36.17 1.87 11.27
C GLY A 167 -36.07 2.17 12.77
N LYS A 168 -36.57 1.28 13.64
CA LYS A 168 -36.62 1.48 15.10
C LYS A 168 -35.36 1.03 15.83
N GLN A 169 -34.34 0.56 15.12
CA GLN A 169 -33.08 0.17 15.74
C GLN A 169 -32.44 1.36 16.47
N PRO A 170 -31.85 1.15 17.66
CA PRO A 170 -31.18 2.21 18.38
C PRO A 170 -30.02 2.77 17.54
N PRO A 171 -29.71 4.08 17.66
CA PRO A 171 -28.55 4.65 17.00
C PRO A 171 -27.30 3.90 17.45
N ARG A 172 -26.46 3.50 16.48
CA ARG A 172 -25.23 2.77 16.77
C ARG A 172 -24.33 3.64 17.66
N ILE A 173 -24.15 3.22 18.90
CA ILE A 173 -23.20 3.85 19.81
C ILE A 173 -21.82 3.42 19.35
N VAL A 174 -21.14 4.31 18.63
CA VAL A 174 -19.72 4.12 18.33
C VAL A 174 -19.01 4.37 19.66
N GLU A 175 -18.52 3.30 20.31
CA GLU A 175 -17.59 3.48 21.42
C GLU A 175 -16.49 4.43 20.95
N LYS A 176 -16.23 5.50 21.71
CA LYS A 176 -15.04 6.31 21.48
C LYS A 176 -13.88 5.33 21.49
N VAL A 177 -13.10 5.30 20.42
CA VAL A 177 -11.89 4.46 20.33
C VAL A 177 -11.08 4.70 21.61
N THR A 178 -11.13 3.75 22.53
CA THR A 178 -10.50 3.86 23.85
C THR A 178 -8.98 3.72 23.75
N TYR A 179 -8.50 3.27 22.59
CA TYR A 179 -7.10 3.23 22.24
C TYR A 179 -6.66 4.55 21.61
N GLU A 180 -6.15 5.46 22.42
CA GLU A 180 -5.24 6.48 21.93
C GLU A 180 -3.96 5.78 21.48
N LEU A 181 -3.61 5.88 20.19
CA LEU A 181 -2.29 5.54 19.68
C LEU A 181 -1.27 6.47 20.35
N LYS A 182 -0.85 6.12 21.57
CA LYS A 182 0.33 6.72 22.18
C LYS A 182 1.47 6.41 21.24
N ASN A 183 2.26 7.42 20.86
CA ASN A 183 3.52 7.20 20.18
C ASN A 183 4.27 6.12 20.95
N ALA A 184 4.34 4.92 20.38
CA ALA A 184 4.97 3.82 21.05
C ALA A 184 6.43 4.24 21.23
N LYS A 185 6.84 4.52 22.47
CA LYS A 185 8.23 4.80 22.84
C LYS A 185 9.02 3.50 22.77
N ILE A 186 8.99 2.86 21.61
CA ILE A 186 9.67 1.61 21.32
C ILE A 186 11.15 1.97 21.33
N ASN A 187 11.86 1.48 22.34
CA ASN A 187 13.31 1.60 22.36
C ASN A 187 13.92 0.56 21.39
N LYS A 188 15.23 0.63 21.19
CA LYS A 188 15.95 -0.24 20.25
C LYS A 188 15.76 -1.74 20.57
N HIS A 189 15.59 -2.09 21.84
CA HIS A 189 15.38 -3.47 22.30
C HIS A 189 13.96 -3.97 21.96
N ASP A 190 12.95 -3.14 22.19
CA ASP A 190 11.56 -3.46 21.85
C ASP A 190 11.38 -3.66 20.34
N PHE A 191 12.12 -2.90 19.52
CA PHE A 191 12.10 -3.05 18.07
C PHE A 191 12.77 -4.35 17.59
N GLU A 192 13.85 -4.79 18.25
CA GLU A 192 14.51 -6.07 17.95
C GLU A 192 13.64 -7.28 18.33
N MET A 193 12.87 -7.18 19.43
CA MET A 193 11.92 -8.22 19.83
C MET A 193 10.77 -8.41 18.82
N LEU A 194 10.36 -7.37 18.11
CA LEU A 194 9.30 -7.41 17.09
C LEU A 194 9.76 -7.96 15.73
N LYS A 195 11.07 -8.17 15.52
CA LYS A 195 11.64 -8.73 14.27
C LYS A 195 11.75 -10.26 14.27
N ARG A 196 11.48 -10.92 15.40
CA ARG A 196 11.40 -12.39 15.50
C ARG A 196 10.04 -12.89 15.02
#